data_AF-A0A529GLD1-F1
#
_entry.id   AF-A0A529GLD1-F1
#
_cell.length_a   1.000
_cell.length_b   1.000
_cell.length_c   1.000
_cell.angle_alpha   90.00
_cell.angle_beta   90.00
_cell.angle_gamma   90.00
#
_symmetry.space_group_name_H-M   'P 1'
#
loop_
_entity.id
_entity.type
_entity.pdbx_description
1 polymer ?
#
loop_
_entity_poly.entity_id
_entity_poly.type
_entity_poly.pdbx_seq_one_letter_code
_entity_poly.pdbx_strand_id
1 'polypeptide(L)'
;MSKATSRFAFVSSDTADARAALESLSSHYGQTSVEEAEIVVALGGDGFLLQTLRDTMSTGKKVYGMNRGTIGFLMNEYRAGGLEERIAAAVAETIRPLEMLAVTREGETVSALAINEVALWRQSYQTAKIRITVDEQVRLEELNCDGVMIATPAGSTAYN
;
A
#
# COMPACT_ATOMS: atom_id res chain seq x y z
N MET A 1 -35.40 11.11 -12.05
CA MET A 1 -34.78 9.94 -11.39
C MET A 1 -33.46 10.41 -10.81
N SER A 2 -33.30 10.36 -9.48
CA SER A 2 -32.06 10.75 -8.81
C SER A 2 -30.96 9.79 -9.24
N LYS A 3 -29.90 10.30 -9.86
CA LYS A 3 -28.72 9.52 -10.19
C LYS A 3 -28.10 9.14 -8.84
N ALA A 4 -28.26 7.89 -8.41
CA ALA A 4 -27.66 7.41 -7.17
C ALA A 4 -26.17 7.76 -7.24
N THR A 5 -25.70 8.59 -6.30
CA THR A 5 -24.30 8.96 -6.19
C THR A 5 -23.51 7.66 -6.08
N SER A 6 -22.58 7.41 -7.01
CA SER A 6 -21.79 6.18 -6.95
C SER A 6 -20.96 6.20 -5.68
N ARG A 7 -20.99 5.11 -4.90
CA ARG A 7 -20.17 4.94 -3.69
C ARG A 7 -18.73 4.53 -3.99
N PHE A 8 -18.40 4.32 -5.27
CA PHE A 8 -17.12 3.81 -5.70
C PHE A 8 -16.28 4.89 -6.40
N ALA A 9 -14.99 4.92 -6.07
CA ALA A 9 -13.97 5.57 -6.88
C ALA A 9 -13.08 4.50 -7.49
N PHE A 10 -13.15 4.32 -8.81
CA PHE A 10 -12.25 3.47 -9.57
C PHE A 10 -10.97 4.25 -9.89
N VAL A 11 -9.83 3.67 -9.55
CA VAL A 11 -8.49 4.19 -9.87
C VAL A 11 -7.68 3.08 -10.55
N SER A 12 -6.82 3.43 -11.49
CA SER A 12 -6.05 2.46 -12.26
C SER A 12 -4.59 2.85 -12.40
N SER A 13 -3.73 1.83 -12.56
CA SER A 13 -2.39 2.05 -13.09
C SER A 13 -2.42 2.50 -14.55
N ASP A 14 -1.24 2.82 -15.10
CA ASP A 14 -1.12 3.32 -16.47
C ASP A 14 -1.20 2.23 -17.56
N THR A 15 -1.42 0.97 -17.20
CA THR A 15 -1.53 -0.12 -18.19
C THR A 15 -2.84 -0.02 -18.97
N ALA A 16 -2.81 -0.42 -20.24
CA ALA A 16 -3.99 -0.39 -21.11
C ALA A 16 -5.15 -1.21 -20.53
N ASP A 17 -4.87 -2.39 -20.00
CA ASP A 17 -5.87 -3.28 -19.39
C ASP A 17 -6.50 -2.69 -18.13
N ALA A 18 -5.72 -2.01 -17.30
CA ALA A 18 -6.22 -1.37 -16.08
C ALA A 18 -7.11 -0.16 -16.41
N ARG A 19 -6.73 0.65 -17.41
CA ARG A 19 -7.55 1.77 -17.89
C ARG A 19 -8.85 1.30 -18.54
N ALA A 20 -8.80 0.26 -19.37
CA ALA A 20 -10.01 -0.33 -19.97
C ALA A 20 -10.96 -0.90 -18.89
N ALA A 21 -10.39 -1.50 -17.83
CA ALA A 21 -11.17 -1.95 -16.69
C ALA A 21 -11.82 -0.79 -15.93
N LEU A 22 -11.11 0.33 -15.74
CA LEU A 22 -11.64 1.53 -15.10
C LEU A 22 -12.83 2.06 -15.88
N GLU A 23 -12.70 2.23 -17.19
CA GLU A 23 -13.77 2.70 -18.06
C GLU A 23 -15.00 1.78 -18.00
N SER A 24 -14.78 0.47 -18.11
CA SER A 24 -15.85 -0.53 -18.07
C SER A 24 -16.61 -0.51 -16.74
N LEU A 25 -15.88 -0.51 -15.61
CA LEU A 25 -16.49 -0.51 -14.28
C LEU A 25 -17.16 0.82 -13.94
N SER A 26 -16.53 1.94 -14.30
CA SER A 26 -17.11 3.28 -14.09
C SER A 26 -18.39 3.47 -14.89
N SER A 27 -18.48 2.91 -16.10
CA SER A 27 -19.71 2.92 -16.91
C SER A 27 -20.83 2.08 -16.28
N HIS A 28 -20.48 0.95 -15.65
CA HIS A 28 -21.46 0.02 -15.09
C HIS A 28 -21.94 0.40 -13.67
N TYR A 29 -21.02 0.86 -12.81
CA TYR A 29 -21.26 1.14 -11.39
C TYR A 29 -21.25 2.64 -11.05
N GLY A 30 -21.01 3.51 -12.04
CA GLY A 30 -20.77 4.93 -11.83
C GLY A 30 -19.37 5.22 -11.29
N GLN A 31 -19.06 6.51 -11.11
CA GLN A 31 -17.77 6.98 -10.59
C GLN A 31 -18.01 8.21 -9.72
N THR A 32 -17.33 8.27 -8.57
CA THR A 32 -17.20 9.49 -7.76
C THR A 32 -15.72 9.79 -7.49
N SER A 33 -15.43 10.93 -6.83
CA SER A 33 -14.06 11.25 -6.41
C SER A 33 -13.61 10.37 -5.24
N VAL A 34 -12.30 10.22 -5.06
CA VAL A 34 -11.74 9.42 -3.95
C VAL A 34 -12.16 9.96 -2.58
N GLU A 35 -12.33 11.28 -2.47
CA GLU A 35 -12.73 11.97 -1.25
C GLU A 35 -14.17 11.65 -0.87
N GLU A 36 -15.07 11.54 -1.85
CA GLU A 36 -16.50 11.27 -1.63
C GLU A 36 -16.85 9.78 -1.61
N ALA A 37 -16.01 8.92 -2.21
CA ALA A 37 -16.26 7.48 -2.26
C ALA A 37 -16.29 6.83 -0.88
N GLU A 38 -17.09 5.78 -0.71
CA GLU A 38 -17.01 4.91 0.46
C GLU A 38 -15.89 3.89 0.30
N ILE A 39 -15.68 3.43 -0.94
CA ILE A 39 -14.70 2.41 -1.30
C ILE A 39 -13.94 2.84 -2.55
N VAL A 40 -12.61 2.78 -2.46
CA VAL A 40 -11.71 2.98 -3.60
C VAL A 40 -11.40 1.62 -4.21
N VAL A 41 -11.63 1.47 -5.50
CA VAL A 41 -11.35 0.24 -6.24
C VAL A 41 -10.10 0.43 -7.07
N ALA A 42 -9.00 -0.20 -6.66
CA ALA A 42 -7.70 -0.09 -7.32
C ALA A 42 -7.55 -1.18 -8.39
N LEU A 43 -7.24 -0.78 -9.63
CA LEU A 43 -7.08 -1.65 -10.79
C LEU A 43 -5.62 -1.65 -11.23
N GLY A 44 -4.90 -2.76 -11.05
CA GLY A 44 -3.47 -2.80 -11.34
C GLY A 44 -2.79 -4.02 -10.74
N GLY A 45 -1.55 -3.87 -10.27
CA GLY A 45 -0.85 -4.89 -9.47
C GLY A 45 -0.67 -4.45 -8.02
N ASP A 46 0.03 -5.27 -7.22
CA ASP A 46 0.27 -5.02 -5.80
C ASP A 46 0.89 -3.65 -5.52
N GLY A 47 1.89 -3.24 -6.31
CA GLY A 47 2.53 -1.92 -6.15
C GLY A 47 1.55 -0.76 -6.30
N PHE A 48 0.56 -0.90 -7.19
CA PHE A 48 -0.47 0.13 -7.37
C PHE A 48 -1.47 0.15 -6.21
N LEU A 49 -1.83 -1.03 -5.67
CA LEU A 49 -2.64 -1.11 -4.46
C LEU A 49 -1.92 -0.48 -3.26
N LEU A 50 -0.63 -0.75 -3.08
CA LEU A 50 0.17 -0.14 -2.02
C LEU A 50 0.24 1.39 -2.17
N GLN A 51 0.42 1.89 -3.40
CA GLN A 51 0.37 3.31 -3.67
C GLN A 51 -1.00 3.90 -3.31
N THR A 52 -2.09 3.26 -3.74
CA THR A 52 -3.46 3.68 -3.42
C THR A 52 -3.71 3.70 -1.91
N LEU A 53 -3.25 2.69 -1.19
CA LEU A 53 -3.34 2.62 0.27
C LEU A 53 -2.53 3.73 0.94
N ARG A 54 -1.34 4.08 0.43
CA ARG A 54 -0.55 5.22 0.93
C ARG A 54 -1.29 6.54 0.73
N ASP A 55 -1.83 6.76 -0.46
CA ASP A 55 -2.51 8.02 -0.79
C ASP A 55 -3.83 8.20 -0.03
N THR A 56 -4.45 7.10 0.39
CA THR A 56 -5.73 7.10 1.14
C THR A 56 -5.55 6.83 2.63
N MET A 57 -4.32 6.62 3.12
CA MET A 57 -4.05 6.12 4.47
C MET A 57 -4.66 7.00 5.58
N SER A 58 -4.60 8.32 5.41
CA SER A 58 -5.10 9.32 6.38
C SER A 58 -6.62 9.54 6.32
N THR A 59 -7.31 8.91 5.37
CA THR A 59 -8.73 9.18 5.08
C THR A 59 -9.68 8.15 5.69
N GLY A 60 -9.16 7.00 6.14
CA GLY A 60 -9.96 5.88 6.64
C GLY A 60 -10.80 5.16 5.58
N LYS A 61 -10.59 5.46 4.30
CA LYS A 61 -11.31 4.86 3.18
C LYS A 61 -10.93 3.39 3.03
N LYS A 62 -11.92 2.58 2.65
CA LYS A 62 -11.69 1.16 2.32
C LYS A 62 -11.13 1.09 0.90
N VAL A 63 -10.12 0.25 0.71
CA VAL A 63 -9.51 0.01 -0.61
C VAL A 63 -9.74 -1.46 -0.99
N TYR A 64 -10.22 -1.68 -2.22
CA TYR A 64 -10.42 -3.00 -2.80
C TYR A 64 -9.60 -3.13 -4.08
N GLY A 65 -8.59 -4.00 -4.08
CA GLY A 65 -7.71 -4.21 -5.23
C GLY A 65 -8.20 -5.32 -6.15
N MET A 66 -8.15 -5.10 -7.47
CA MET A 66 -8.36 -6.12 -8.51
C MET A 66 -7.21 -6.16 -9.52
N ASN A 67 -6.71 -7.36 -9.77
CA ASN A 67 -5.52 -7.59 -10.59
C ASN A 67 -5.79 -7.31 -12.08
N ARG A 68 -5.05 -6.35 -12.63
CA ARG A 68 -4.94 -6.02 -14.06
C ARG A 68 -3.47 -5.86 -14.49
N GLY A 69 -2.57 -6.55 -13.78
CA GLY A 69 -1.13 -6.59 -14.04
C GLY A 69 -0.61 -8.03 -13.98
N THR A 70 0.60 -8.20 -13.44
CA THR A 70 1.20 -9.53 -13.21
C THR A 70 0.59 -10.22 -11.99
N ILE A 71 0.79 -11.53 -11.84
CA ILE A 71 0.39 -12.27 -10.64
C ILE A 71 1.14 -11.68 -9.42
N GLY A 72 0.39 -11.40 -8.36
CA GLY A 72 0.87 -10.84 -7.09
C GLY A 72 0.13 -11.47 -5.91
N PHE A 73 0.37 -10.96 -4.71
CA PHE A 73 -0.11 -11.52 -3.44
C PHE A 73 -1.31 -10.78 -2.85
N LEU A 74 -1.49 -9.49 -3.16
CA LEU A 74 -2.47 -8.63 -2.47
C LEU A 74 -3.76 -8.43 -3.28
N MET A 75 -3.69 -8.60 -4.60
CA MET A 75 -4.79 -8.26 -5.50
C MET A 75 -5.79 -9.39 -5.68
N ASN A 76 -7.08 -9.08 -5.61
CA ASN A 76 -8.14 -10.03 -5.98
C ASN A 76 -8.17 -10.27 -7.50
N GLU A 77 -8.75 -11.38 -7.94
CA GLU A 77 -8.98 -11.63 -9.37
C GLU A 77 -9.92 -10.55 -9.96
N TYR A 78 -9.57 -10.01 -11.12
CA TYR A 78 -10.46 -9.11 -11.83
C TYR A 78 -11.69 -9.87 -12.35
N ARG A 79 -12.87 -9.32 -12.05
CA ARG A 79 -14.13 -9.66 -12.73
C ARG A 79 -14.95 -8.39 -12.88
N ALA A 80 -15.63 -8.23 -14.01
CA ALA A 80 -16.44 -7.04 -14.27
C ALA A 80 -17.77 -7.06 -13.50
N GLY A 81 -18.38 -8.24 -13.34
CA GLY A 81 -19.67 -8.39 -12.67
C GLY A 81 -19.55 -8.66 -11.16
N GLY A 82 -20.67 -8.48 -10.47
CA GLY A 82 -20.82 -8.83 -9.05
C GLY A 82 -19.85 -8.12 -8.11
N LEU A 83 -19.50 -6.86 -8.41
CA LEU A 83 -18.54 -6.11 -7.60
C LEU A 83 -19.03 -5.92 -6.15
N GLU A 84 -20.30 -5.55 -5.97
CA GLU A 84 -20.85 -5.25 -4.64
C GLU A 84 -20.89 -6.50 -3.76
N GLU A 85 -21.32 -7.64 -4.32
CA GLU A 85 -21.37 -8.93 -3.62
C GLU A 85 -19.97 -9.41 -3.24
N ARG A 86 -18.98 -9.20 -4.12
CA ARG A 86 -17.59 -9.58 -3.83
C ARG A 86 -16.99 -8.72 -2.74
N ILE A 87 -17.22 -7.40 -2.77
CA ILE A 87 -16.77 -6.50 -1.70
C ILE A 87 -17.44 -6.88 -0.38
N ALA A 88 -18.74 -7.19 -0.39
CA ALA A 88 -19.47 -7.60 0.80
C ALA A 88 -18.99 -8.95 1.36
N ALA A 89 -18.57 -9.87 0.49
CA ALA A 89 -18.03 -11.18 0.88
C ALA A 89 -16.53 -11.15 1.21
N ALA A 90 -15.83 -10.05 0.91
CA ALA A 90 -14.39 -9.94 1.15
C ALA A 90 -14.09 -9.87 2.65
N VAL A 91 -13.00 -10.52 3.04
CA VAL A 91 -12.47 -10.40 4.40
C VAL A 91 -11.70 -9.08 4.50
N ALA A 92 -12.14 -8.22 5.41
CA ALA A 92 -11.47 -6.95 5.64
C ALA A 92 -10.15 -7.18 6.40
N GLU A 93 -9.04 -6.76 5.79
CA GLU A 93 -7.73 -6.77 6.44
C GLU A 93 -7.34 -5.36 6.87
N THR A 94 -6.91 -5.20 8.12
CA THR A 94 -6.46 -3.91 8.64
C THR A 94 -4.94 -3.82 8.59
N ILE A 95 -4.44 -3.03 7.64
CA ILE A 95 -3.02 -2.73 7.51
C ILE A 95 -2.61 -1.75 8.61
N ARG A 96 -1.60 -2.15 9.40
CA ARG A 96 -0.97 -1.28 10.40
C ARG A 96 0.41 -0.88 9.86
N PRO A 97 0.57 0.36 9.36
CA PRO A 97 1.84 0.81 8.83
C PRO A 97 2.88 0.95 9.94
N LEU A 98 4.16 0.85 9.57
CA LEU A 98 5.26 1.32 10.42
C LEU A 98 5.29 2.84 10.40
N GLU A 99 5.50 3.44 11.56
CA GLU A 99 5.88 4.83 11.69
C GLU A 99 7.39 4.89 11.94
N MET A 100 8.11 5.50 11.01
CA MET A 100 9.54 5.75 11.12
C MET A 100 9.76 7.16 11.63
N LEU A 101 10.61 7.30 12.64
CA LEU A 101 11.27 8.54 13.00
C LEU A 101 12.77 8.39 12.79
N ALA A 102 13.34 9.15 11.87
CA ALA A 102 14.76 9.12 11.55
C ALA A 102 15.40 10.45 11.91
N VAL A 103 16.55 10.40 12.59
CA VAL A 103 17.36 11.59 12.88
C VAL A 103 18.60 11.53 11.99
N THR A 104 18.79 12.57 11.17
CA THR A 104 19.96 12.68 10.28
C THR A 104 21.21 13.04 11.08
N ARG A 105 22.38 12.93 10.45
CA ARG A 105 23.64 13.34 11.08
C ARG A 105 23.65 14.82 11.45
N GLU A 106 22.96 15.64 10.65
CA GLU A 106 22.79 17.08 10.85
C GLU A 106 21.76 17.41 11.96
N GLY A 107 21.13 16.39 12.55
CA GLY A 107 20.15 16.53 13.65
C GLY A 107 18.71 16.81 13.17
N GLU A 108 18.47 16.80 11.86
CA GLU A 108 17.11 16.92 11.31
C GLU A 108 16.31 15.66 11.62
N THR A 109 15.06 15.82 12.02
CA THR A 109 14.16 14.70 12.27
C THR A 109 13.14 14.58 11.15
N VAL A 110 13.06 13.39 10.55
CA VAL A 110 12.12 13.06 9.47
C VAL A 110 11.21 11.94 9.92
N SER A 111 9.90 12.12 9.72
CA SER A 111 8.90 11.08 9.96
C SER A 111 8.31 10.55 8.67
N ALA A 112 8.07 9.25 8.57
CA ALA A 112 7.38 8.65 7.43
C ALA A 112 6.56 7.42 7.83
N LEU A 113 5.51 7.14 7.05
CA LEU A 113 4.74 5.91 7.18
C LEU A 113 5.15 4.92 6.09
N ALA A 114 5.27 3.64 6.46
CA ALA A 114 5.58 2.56 5.54
C ALA A 114 4.58 1.41 5.68
N ILE A 115 4.02 0.95 4.55
CA ILE A 115 3.11 -0.20 4.54
C ILE A 115 3.88 -1.51 4.63
N ASN A 116 4.94 -1.66 3.84
CA ASN A 116 5.70 -2.89 3.79
C ASN A 116 6.89 -2.82 4.73
N GLU A 117 7.87 -1.95 4.45
CA GLU A 117 9.12 -1.89 5.21
C GLU A 117 9.71 -0.48 5.34
N VAL A 118 10.56 -0.34 6.35
CA VAL A 118 11.55 0.72 6.46
C VAL A 118 12.93 0.08 6.34
N ALA A 119 13.74 0.56 5.41
CA ALA A 119 15.08 0.03 5.19
C ALA A 119 16.15 1.11 5.36
N LEU A 120 17.18 0.79 6.15
CA LEU A 120 18.37 1.60 6.34
C LEU A 120 19.53 0.94 5.60
N TRP A 121 20.12 1.63 4.63
CA TRP A 121 21.22 1.13 3.81
C TRP A 121 22.45 2.01 3.92
N ARG A 122 23.63 1.41 3.74
CA ARG A 122 24.88 2.14 3.57
C ARG A 122 24.83 3.02 2.31
N GLN A 123 25.36 4.24 2.41
CA GLN A 123 25.51 5.15 1.27
C GLN A 123 26.91 5.11 0.63
N SER A 124 27.84 4.36 1.22
CA SER A 124 29.21 4.22 0.73
C SER A 124 29.53 2.75 0.45
N TYR A 125 30.71 2.48 -0.13
CA TYR A 125 31.21 1.12 -0.30
C TYR A 125 31.69 0.47 1.02
N GLN A 126 31.78 1.23 2.11
CA GLN A 126 32.16 0.70 3.42
C GLN A 126 30.95 0.08 4.11
N THR A 127 31.18 -1.03 4.81
CA THR A 127 30.17 -1.71 5.63
C THR A 127 29.59 -0.77 6.69
N ALA A 128 28.27 -0.83 6.91
CA ALA A 128 27.63 -0.12 7.99
C ALA A 128 27.82 -0.87 9.31
N LYS A 129 28.08 -0.11 10.38
CA LYS A 129 28.07 -0.58 11.77
C LYS A 129 26.77 -0.13 12.41
N ILE A 130 25.87 -1.08 12.69
CA ILE A 130 24.51 -0.79 13.15
C ILE A 130 24.29 -1.39 14.54
N ARG A 131 23.90 -0.55 15.50
CA ARG A 131 23.40 -0.98 16.81
C ARG A 131 21.89 -1.12 16.74
N ILE A 132 21.33 -2.19 17.32
CA ILE A 132 19.88 -2.42 17.38
C ILE A 132 19.43 -2.40 18.84
N THR A 133 18.51 -1.50 19.14
CA THR A 133 17.87 -1.35 20.45
C THR A 133 16.37 -1.56 20.28
N VAL A 134 15.76 -2.36 21.16
CA VAL A 134 14.32 -2.61 21.19
C VAL A 134 13.85 -2.41 22.62
N ASP A 135 12.83 -1.58 22.80
CA ASP A 135 12.29 -1.22 24.13
C ASP A 135 13.40 -0.76 25.10
N GLU A 136 14.25 0.16 24.62
CA GLU A 136 15.41 0.72 25.34
C GLU A 136 16.51 -0.30 25.71
N GLN A 137 16.34 -1.57 25.34
CA GLN A 137 17.33 -2.62 25.57
C GLN A 137 18.14 -2.89 24.31
N VAL A 138 19.47 -2.85 24.43
CA VAL A 138 20.36 -3.22 23.34
C VAL A 138 20.22 -4.71 23.07
N ARG A 139 19.68 -5.04 21.89
CA ARG A 139 19.54 -6.43 21.42
C ARG A 139 20.76 -6.88 20.63
N LEU A 140 21.42 -5.93 19.97
CA LEU A 140 22.63 -6.17 19.22
C LEU A 140 23.55 -4.93 19.28
N GLU A 141 24.75 -5.12 19.82
CA GLU A 141 25.69 -4.01 20.07
C GLU A 141 26.29 -3.45 18.77
N GLU A 142 26.70 -4.32 17.85
CA GLU A 142 27.24 -3.94 16.54
C GLU A 142 26.95 -5.03 15.50
N LEU A 143 26.26 -4.67 14.42
CA LEU A 143 26.09 -5.45 13.19
C LEU A 143 26.96 -4.85 12.10
N ASN A 144 27.82 -5.65 11.48
CA ASN A 144 28.53 -5.27 10.26
C ASN A 144 27.75 -5.82 9.06
N CYS A 145 27.10 -4.93 8.30
CA CYS A 145 26.23 -5.31 7.17
C CYS A 145 26.08 -4.18 6.15
N ASP A 146 25.35 -4.44 5.06
CA ASP A 146 24.97 -3.43 4.09
C ASP A 146 23.82 -2.53 4.59
N GLY A 147 23.01 -3.04 5.51
CA GLY A 147 21.83 -2.36 6.02
C GLY A 147 20.96 -3.24 6.92
N VAL A 148 19.91 -2.64 7.46
CA VAL A 148 18.85 -3.33 8.22
C VAL A 148 17.48 -2.92 7.69
N MET A 149 16.53 -3.84 7.77
CA MET A 149 15.16 -3.62 7.33
C MET A 149 14.19 -4.05 8.44
N ILE A 150 13.16 -3.24 8.65
CA ILE A 150 12.04 -3.54 9.54
C ILE A 150 10.80 -3.63 8.66
N ALA A 151 10.14 -4.79 8.66
CA ALA A 151 8.98 -5.06 7.82
C ALA A 151 7.72 -5.32 8.64
N THR A 152 6.56 -4.94 8.09
CA THR A 152 5.25 -5.38 8.56
C THR A 152 4.99 -6.82 8.12
N PRO A 153 3.97 -7.51 8.70
CA PRO A 153 3.52 -8.79 8.18
C PRO A 153 3.16 -8.75 6.68
N ALA A 154 2.55 -7.64 6.21
CA ALA A 154 2.22 -7.45 4.79
C ALA A 154 3.47 -7.27 3.92
N GLY A 155 4.52 -6.65 4.45
CA GLY A 155 5.82 -6.52 3.79
C GLY A 155 6.67 -7.79 3.81
N SER A 156 6.27 -8.83 4.54
CA SER A 156 7.10 -10.05 4.70
C SER A 156 7.35 -10.81 3.40
N THR A 157 6.47 -10.68 2.41
CA THR A 157 6.59 -11.28 1.08
C THR A 157 7.11 -10.30 0.03
N ALA A 158 7.55 -9.10 0.45
CA ALA A 158 8.11 -8.09 -0.43
C ALA A 158 9.63 -8.30 -0.57
N TYR A 159 10.44 -7.32 -0.15
CA TYR A 159 11.89 -7.29 -0.39
C TYR A 159 12.73 -8.18 0.56
N ASN A 160 12.08 -9.08 1.31
CA ASN A 160 12.77 -9.99 2.26
C ASN A 160 13.76 -10.93 1.57
#